data_AF-A8TBN0-F1
#
_entry.id   AF-A8TBN0-F1
#
_cell.length_a   1.000
_cell.length_b   1.000
_cell.length_c   1.000
_cell.angle_alpha   90.00
_cell.angle_beta   90.00
_cell.angle_gamma   90.00
#
_symmetry.space_group_name_H-M   'P 1'
#
loop_
_entity.id
_entity.type
_entity.pdbx_description
1 polymer ?
#
loop_
_entity_poly.entity_id
_entity_poly.type
_entity_poly.pdbx_seq_one_letter_code
_entity_poly.pdbx_strand_id
1 'polypeptide(L)'
;ISEGHFKIYDMVMDKWKSTGFVATDEINQTYAKIVLTTDPLLNFADKYSGVAIEDELTDFDQDMSVIGEIIETRFAVEDHLIKLIADSLAMPPGA
;
A
#
# COMPACT_ATOMS: atom_id res chain seq x y z
N ILE A 1 3.63 8.28 -2.48
CA ILE A 1 2.66 7.77 -1.48
C ILE A 1 1.35 8.58 -1.48
N SER A 2 1.36 9.90 -1.73
CA SER A 2 0.18 10.78 -1.52
C SER A 2 -0.80 11.03 -2.71
N GLU A 3 -0.64 10.40 -3.88
CA GLU A 3 -1.69 10.48 -4.94
C GLU A 3 -1.65 9.28 -5.90
N GLY A 4 -0.46 8.76 -6.19
CA GLY A 4 -0.28 7.66 -7.15
C GLY A 4 -0.82 6.31 -6.65
N HIS A 5 -0.78 6.02 -5.35
CA HIS A 5 -1.27 4.74 -4.83
C HIS A 5 -2.77 4.59 -4.97
N PHE A 6 -3.55 5.62 -4.59
CA PHE A 6 -5.01 5.59 -4.76
C PHE A 6 -5.43 5.41 -6.23
N LYS A 7 -4.79 6.14 -7.15
CA LYS A 7 -5.12 6.03 -8.58
C LYS A 7 -4.84 4.64 -9.16
N ILE A 8 -3.77 3.97 -8.77
CA ILE A 8 -3.49 2.60 -9.25
C ILE A 8 -4.54 1.61 -8.74
N TYR A 9 -4.92 1.69 -7.46
CA TYR A 9 -5.92 0.78 -6.92
C TYR A 9 -7.32 1.04 -7.49
N ASP A 10 -7.71 2.30 -7.65
CA ASP A 10 -8.97 2.66 -8.30
C ASP A 10 -9.02 2.13 -9.73
N MET A 11 -7.93 2.29 -10.50
CA MET A 11 -7.82 1.73 -11.85
C MET A 11 -7.95 0.20 -11.87
N VAL A 12 -7.36 -0.49 -10.91
CA VAL A 12 -7.45 -1.96 -10.80
C VAL A 12 -8.87 -2.39 -10.44
N MET A 13 -9.49 -1.71 -9.46
CA MET A 13 -10.86 -1.97 -9.03
C MET A 13 -11.88 -1.69 -10.14
N ASP A 14 -11.68 -0.62 -10.91
CA ASP A 14 -12.53 -0.30 -12.06
C ASP A 14 -12.39 -1.34 -13.17
N LYS A 15 -11.17 -1.82 -13.41
CA LYS A 15 -10.93 -2.91 -14.36
C LYS A 15 -11.60 -4.21 -13.92
N TRP A 16 -11.61 -4.52 -12.63
CA TRP A 16 -12.37 -5.65 -12.08
C TRP A 16 -13.88 -5.53 -12.25
N LYS A 17 -14.44 -4.36 -11.93
CA LYS A 17 -15.87 -4.11 -12.16
C LYS A 17 -16.22 -4.31 -13.64
N SER A 18 -15.33 -3.91 -14.55
CA SER A 18 -15.52 -4.09 -16.00
C SER A 18 -15.49 -5.55 -16.46
N THR A 19 -14.83 -6.46 -15.73
CA THR A 19 -14.84 -7.91 -16.02
C THR A 19 -16.00 -8.66 -15.35
N GLY A 20 -16.84 -7.98 -14.57
CA GLY A 20 -17.87 -8.61 -13.73
C GLY A 20 -17.30 -9.28 -12.48
N PHE A 21 -16.01 -9.09 -12.19
CA PHE A 21 -15.37 -9.60 -10.98
C PHE A 21 -15.80 -8.77 -9.76
N VAL A 22 -16.05 -9.47 -8.65
CA VAL A 22 -16.37 -8.86 -7.36
C VAL A 22 -15.23 -9.15 -6.40
N ALA A 23 -14.68 -8.11 -5.77
CA ALA A 23 -13.64 -8.26 -4.76
C ALA A 23 -14.11 -9.15 -3.61
N THR A 24 -13.29 -10.14 -3.27
CA THR A 24 -13.53 -11.02 -2.11
C THR A 24 -13.25 -10.28 -0.80
N ASP A 25 -13.74 -10.82 0.32
CA ASP A 25 -13.42 -10.29 1.64
C ASP A 25 -11.90 -10.28 1.90
N GLU A 26 -11.18 -11.27 1.40
CA GLU A 26 -9.72 -11.33 1.52
C GLU A 26 -9.03 -10.18 0.78
N ILE A 27 -9.47 -9.86 -0.43
CA ILE A 27 -8.98 -8.72 -1.21
C ILE A 27 -9.24 -7.41 -0.45
N ASN A 28 -10.45 -7.23 0.08
CA ASN A 28 -10.82 -6.03 0.83
C ASN A 28 -9.98 -5.87 2.11
N GLN A 29 -9.77 -6.97 2.85
CA GLN A 29 -8.94 -6.95 4.06
C GLN A 29 -7.46 -6.70 3.74
N THR A 30 -6.93 -7.28 2.66
CA THR A 30 -5.56 -7.06 2.22
C THR A 30 -5.35 -5.60 1.83
N TYR A 31 -6.31 -5.01 1.10
CA TYR A 31 -6.29 -3.58 0.80
C TYR A 31 -6.34 -2.70 2.06
N ALA A 32 -7.21 -3.01 3.02
CA ALA A 32 -7.29 -2.26 4.27
C ALA A 32 -5.95 -2.24 5.02
N LYS A 33 -5.19 -3.35 5.01
CA LYS A 33 -3.85 -3.41 5.59
C LYS A 33 -2.87 -2.46 4.90
N ILE A 34 -2.94 -2.31 3.58
CA ILE A 34 -2.11 -1.34 2.82
C ILE A 34 -2.48 0.09 3.26
N VAL A 35 -3.77 0.39 3.38
CA VAL A 35 -4.23 1.72 3.82
C VAL A 35 -3.66 2.08 5.19
N LEU A 36 -3.67 1.15 6.15
CA LEU A 36 -3.11 1.37 7.50
C LEU A 36 -1.62 1.73 7.52
N THR A 37 -0.84 1.35 6.49
CA THR A 37 0.58 1.73 6.37
C THR A 37 0.78 3.15 5.83
N THR A 38 -0.26 3.77 5.26
CA THR A 38 -0.14 5.07 4.58
C THR A 38 0.14 6.20 5.56
N ASP A 39 -0.60 6.28 6.66
CA ASP A 39 -0.46 7.38 7.63
C ASP A 39 0.93 7.42 8.27
N PRO A 40 1.50 6.30 8.78
CA PRO A 40 2.87 6.31 9.30
C PRO A 40 3.92 6.77 8.27
N LEU A 41 3.77 6.37 7.00
CA LEU A 41 4.70 6.75 5.93
C LEU A 41 4.57 8.23 5.57
N LEU A 42 3.35 8.78 5.55
CA LEU A 42 3.13 10.22 5.38
C LEU A 42 3.67 11.02 6.57
N ASN A 43 3.40 10.57 7.79
CA ASN A 43 3.90 11.23 9.00
C ASN A 43 5.43 11.29 9.04
N PHE A 44 6.11 10.21 8.62
CA PHE A 44 7.56 10.21 8.48
C PHE A 44 8.02 11.21 7.42
N ALA A 45 7.42 11.17 6.23
CA ALA A 45 7.76 12.11 5.16
C ALA A 45 7.57 13.57 5.60
N ASP A 46 6.47 13.87 6.28
CA ASP A 46 6.14 15.20 6.78
C ASP A 46 7.12 15.64 7.88
N LYS A 47 7.43 14.75 8.85
CA LYS A 47 8.40 15.01 9.94
C LYS A 47 9.75 15.47 9.41
N TYR A 48 10.21 14.91 8.29
CA TYR A 48 11.53 15.19 7.71
C TYR A 48 11.48 16.13 6.48
N SER A 49 10.30 16.60 6.06
CA SER A 49 10.13 17.41 4.84
C SER A 49 10.77 18.81 4.89
N GLY A 50 10.94 19.37 6.08
CA GLY A 50 11.40 20.74 6.31
C GLY A 50 12.73 20.87 7.06
N VAL A 51 13.46 19.76 7.18
CA VAL A 51 14.73 19.72 7.93
C VAL A 51 15.81 20.53 7.22
N ALA A 52 16.43 21.44 7.96
CA ALA A 52 17.60 22.21 7.54
C ALA A 52 18.90 21.45 7.84
N ILE A 53 20.00 21.84 7.19
CA ILE A 53 21.34 21.23 7.38
C ILE A 53 21.82 21.35 8.83
N GLU A 54 21.33 22.34 9.54
CA GLU A 54 21.71 22.69 10.92
C GLU A 54 20.93 21.87 11.97
N ASP A 55 19.82 21.23 11.57
CA ASP A 55 18.93 20.56 12.49
C ASP A 55 19.53 19.23 12.96
N GLU A 56 19.55 19.03 14.27
CA GLU A 56 19.97 17.76 14.86
C GLU A 56 18.82 16.74 14.79
N LEU A 57 19.05 15.64 14.08
CA LEU A 57 18.04 14.60 13.84
C LEU A 57 18.19 13.43 14.82
N THR A 58 18.00 13.69 16.11
CA THR A 58 18.27 12.73 17.18
C THR A 58 17.50 11.41 17.07
N ASP A 59 16.31 11.44 16.45
CA ASP A 59 15.44 10.26 16.32
C ASP A 59 15.52 9.58 14.95
N PHE A 60 16.32 10.10 14.01
CA PHE A 60 16.23 9.70 12.61
C PHE A 60 16.58 8.23 12.37
N ASP A 61 17.62 7.71 13.03
CA ASP A 61 17.99 6.30 12.88
C ASP A 61 16.87 5.36 13.37
N GLN A 62 16.22 5.72 14.48
CA GLN A 62 15.11 4.95 15.02
C GLN A 62 13.88 5.03 14.12
N ASP A 63 13.52 6.23 13.67
CA ASP A 63 12.39 6.43 12.77
C ASP A 63 12.61 5.72 11.42
N MET A 64 13.84 5.72 10.91
CA MET A 64 14.21 5.03 9.68
C MET A 64 14.07 3.51 9.84
N SER A 65 14.49 2.96 10.98
CA SER A 65 14.28 1.53 11.29
C SER A 65 12.79 1.17 11.28
N VAL A 66 11.97 1.96 11.97
CA VAL A 66 10.52 1.73 12.05
C VAL A 66 9.86 1.83 10.68
N ILE A 67 10.20 2.84 9.89
CA ILE A 67 9.67 2.98 8.54
C ILE A 67 10.14 1.87 7.61
N GLY A 68 11.37 1.39 7.77
CA GLY A 68 11.88 0.22 7.05
C GLY A 68 10.98 -1.00 7.23
N GLU A 69 10.63 -1.33 8.47
CA GLU A 69 9.73 -2.45 8.80
C GLU A 69 8.31 -2.26 8.23
N ILE A 70 7.81 -1.01 8.26
CA ILE A 70 6.50 -0.68 7.70
C ILE A 70 6.51 -0.83 6.17
N ILE A 71 7.58 -0.40 5.50
CA ILE A 71 7.74 -0.55 4.04
C ILE A 71 7.83 -2.02 3.66
N GLU A 72 8.61 -2.83 4.39
CA GLU A 72 8.69 -4.28 4.15
C GLU A 72 7.32 -4.94 4.29
N THR A 73 6.60 -4.63 5.37
CA THR A 73 5.24 -5.12 5.60
C THR A 73 4.32 -4.70 4.46
N ARG A 74 4.41 -3.44 4.02
CA ARG A 74 3.60 -2.90 2.93
C ARG A 74 3.84 -3.64 1.63
N PHE A 75 5.11 -3.87 1.25
CA PHE A 75 5.45 -4.62 0.05
C PHE A 75 4.95 -6.06 0.09
N ALA A 76 5.10 -6.76 1.22
CA ALA A 76 4.58 -8.12 1.36
C ALA A 76 3.05 -8.19 1.19
N VAL A 77 2.32 -7.22 1.74
CA VAL A 77 0.86 -7.13 1.59
C VAL A 77 0.46 -6.75 0.15
N GLU A 78 1.19 -5.84 -0.50
CA GLU A 78 0.99 -5.47 -1.91
C GLU A 78 1.22 -6.65 -2.86
N ASP A 79 2.29 -7.42 -2.64
CA ASP A 79 2.57 -8.64 -3.41
C ASP A 79 1.48 -9.70 -3.23
N HIS A 80 0.99 -9.88 -1.99
CA HIS A 80 -0.14 -10.78 -1.72
C HIS A 80 -1.39 -10.32 -2.45
N LEU A 81 -1.70 -9.02 -2.40
CA LEU A 81 -2.83 -8.46 -3.15
C LEU A 81 -2.69 -8.76 -4.63
N ILE A 82 -1.55 -8.43 -5.26
CA ILE A 82 -1.27 -8.68 -6.68
C ILE A 82 -1.49 -10.15 -7.04
N LYS A 83 -1.09 -11.08 -6.17
CA LYS A 83 -1.32 -12.51 -6.38
C LYS A 83 -2.80 -12.86 -6.37
N LEU A 84 -3.57 -12.40 -5.39
CA LEU A 84 -5.03 -12.58 -5.35
C LEU A 84 -5.69 -12.02 -6.62
N ILE A 85 -5.21 -10.88 -7.11
CA ILE A 85 -5.67 -10.28 -8.37
C ILE A 85 -5.38 -11.20 -9.55
N ALA A 86 -4.14 -11.66 -9.69
CA ALA A 86 -3.73 -12.52 -10.79
C ALA A 86 -4.54 -13.83 -10.82
N ASP A 87 -4.69 -14.48 -9.66
CA ASP A 87 -5.45 -15.72 -9.51
C ASP A 87 -6.93 -15.53 -9.87
N SER A 88 -7.52 -14.39 -9.46
CA SER A 88 -8.91 -14.06 -9.78
C SER A 88 -9.19 -13.87 -11.27
N LEU A 89 -8.20 -13.37 -12.03
CA LEU A 89 -8.31 -13.18 -13.47
C LEU A 89 -8.05 -14.46 -14.26
N ALA A 90 -7.32 -15.43 -13.66
CA ALA A 90 -6.99 -16.70 -14.29
C ALA A 90 -8.15 -17.72 -14.26
N MET A 91 -9.13 -17.54 -13.37
CA MET A 91 -10.35 -18.35 -13.32
C MET A 91 -11.51 -17.64 -14.02
N PRO A 92 -11.94 -18.08 -15.23
CA PRO A 92 -13.11 -17.51 -15.88
C PRO A 92 -14.39 -17.84 -15.09
N PRO A 93 -15.44 -17.00 -15.15
CA PRO A 93 -16.71 -17.28 -14.47
C PRO A 93 -17.31 -18.58 -15.03
N GLY A 94 -17.50 -19.59 -14.17
CA GLY A 94 -18.23 -20.83 -14.50
C GLY A 94 -17.42 -22.13 -14.62
N ALA A 95 -16.23 -22.22 -14.02
CA ALA A 95 -15.53 -23.51 -13.82
C ALA A 95 -15.97 -24.21 -12.53
#